data_AF-A0A8T7GTE8-F1
#
_entry.id   AF-A0A8T7GTE8-F1
#
_cell.length_a   1.000
_cell.length_b   1.000
_cell.length_c   1.000
_cell.angle_alpha   90.00
_cell.angle_beta   90.00
_cell.angle_gamma   90.00
#
_symmetry.space_group_name_H-M   'P 1'
#
loop_
_entity.id
_entity.type
_entity.pdbx_description
1 polymer ?
#
loop_
_entity_poly.entity_id
_entity_poly.type
_entity_poly.pdbx_seq_one_letter_code
_entity_poly.pdbx_strand_id
1 'polypeptide(L)'
;MTRRASFYVRWLSGALQLTVSGDVLEVRGANGRIVFEPRSVTVEVKYVYKKEIEDRNRKNLYVGFQEPLQPLSPPRVDIVGRNYVGNFEVIYTNLDFEAYLTVITPASHLYDYAVITTQELMVQMPAKRKLYYEEEPYDRLVVYFV
;
A
#
# COMPACT_ATOMS: atom_id res chain seq x y z
N MET A 1 5.90 -10.22 23.20
CA MET A 1 5.60 -8.87 22.69
C MET A 1 6.67 -8.49 21.68
N THR A 2 6.39 -8.65 20.39
CA THR A 2 7.33 -8.29 19.31
C THR A 2 7.32 -6.77 19.16
N ARG A 3 8.49 -6.14 19.28
CA ARG A 3 8.65 -4.69 19.19
C ARG A 3 8.15 -4.22 17.81
N ARG A 4 7.13 -3.36 17.76
CA ARG A 4 6.70 -2.72 16.50
C ARG A 4 7.90 -1.93 15.96
N ALA A 5 8.38 -2.34 14.79
CA ALA A 5 9.44 -1.62 14.10
C ALA A 5 8.78 -0.64 13.14
N SER A 6 9.13 0.64 13.29
CA SER A 6 8.71 1.71 12.39
C SER A 6 9.90 2.19 11.57
N PHE A 7 9.67 2.33 10.27
CA PHE A 7 10.64 2.79 9.28
C PHE A 7 10.03 3.95 8.51
N TYR A 8 10.86 4.87 8.01
CA TYR A 8 10.41 5.98 7.19
C TYR A 8 11.00 5.86 5.78
N VAL A 9 10.15 5.64 4.79
CA VAL A 9 10.56 5.57 3.38
C VAL A 9 10.37 6.92 2.72
N ARG A 10 11.38 7.37 1.96
CA ARG A 10 11.33 8.63 1.23
C ARG A 10 10.04 8.72 0.41
N TRP A 11 9.44 9.90 0.41
CA TRP A 11 8.23 10.20 -0.35
C TRP A 11 8.19 11.69 -0.69
N LEU A 12 8.46 12.03 -1.95
CA LEU A 12 8.56 13.41 -2.40
C LEU A 12 9.52 14.24 -1.51
N SER A 13 9.02 15.32 -0.90
CA SER A 13 9.73 16.21 0.03
C SER A 13 9.79 15.70 1.47
N GLY A 14 9.13 14.58 1.79
CA GLY A 14 9.12 13.98 3.13
C GLY A 14 9.21 12.46 3.07
N ALA A 15 8.38 11.77 3.86
CA ALA A 15 8.40 10.30 3.92
C ALA A 15 7.04 9.70 4.31
N LEU A 16 6.84 8.44 3.94
CA LEU A 16 5.76 7.60 4.46
C LEU A 16 6.29 6.77 5.64
N GLN A 17 5.46 6.58 6.66
CA GLN A 17 5.78 5.69 7.77
C GLN A 17 5.34 4.26 7.43
N LEU A 18 6.26 3.31 7.58
CA LEU A 18 6.02 1.89 7.45
C LEU A 18 6.05 1.26 8.84
N THR A 19 4.97 0.60 9.25
CA THR A 19 4.92 -0.14 10.51
C THR A 19 4.61 -1.60 10.25
N VAL A 20 5.47 -2.50 10.74
CA VAL A 20 5.27 -3.94 10.57
C VAL A 20 4.93 -4.60 11.90
N SER A 21 3.94 -5.48 11.87
CA SER A 21 3.48 -6.26 13.01
C SER A 21 3.07 -7.66 12.55
N GLY A 22 4.00 -8.62 12.60
CA GLY A 22 3.79 -9.95 12.03
C GLY A 22 3.76 -9.88 10.50
N ASP A 23 2.71 -10.44 9.88
CA ASP A 23 2.49 -10.40 8.43
C ASP A 23 1.61 -9.21 7.99
N VAL A 24 1.54 -8.17 8.81
CA VAL A 24 0.80 -6.94 8.48
C VAL A 24 1.78 -5.80 8.26
N LEU A 25 1.61 -5.08 7.15
CA LEU A 25 2.31 -3.82 6.85
C LEU A 25 1.29 -2.68 6.81
N GLU A 26 1.49 -1.68 7.67
CA GLU A 26 0.80 -0.39 7.56
C GLU A 26 1.72 0.63 6.87
N VAL A 27 1.20 1.29 5.84
CA VAL A 27 1.81 2.45 5.17
C VAL A 27 0.99 3.68 5.51
N ARG A 28 1.60 4.66 6.18
CA ARG A 28 0.91 5.86 6.68
C ARG A 28 1.50 7.13 6.07
N GLY A 29 0.62 7.95 5.49
CA GLY A 29 0.87 9.33 5.10
C GLY A 29 0.22 10.32 6.07
N ALA A 30 0.25 11.62 5.73
CA ALA A 30 -0.36 12.66 6.56
C ALA A 30 -1.90 12.67 6.47
N ASN A 31 -2.46 12.28 5.32
CA ASN A 31 -3.89 12.30 5.03
C ASN A 31 -4.56 10.92 5.04
N GLY A 32 -3.88 9.88 5.55
CA GLY A 32 -4.47 8.56 5.69
C GLY A 32 -3.46 7.43 5.78
N ARG A 33 -3.96 6.19 5.71
CA ARG A 33 -3.12 4.99 5.72
C ARG A 33 -3.68 3.86 4.86
N ILE A 34 -2.80 2.95 4.49
CA ILE A 34 -3.11 1.73 3.75
C ILE A 34 -2.54 0.58 4.57
N VAL A 35 -3.36 -0.44 4.85
CA VAL A 35 -2.96 -1.61 5.63
C VAL A 35 -3.03 -2.84 4.74
N PHE A 36 -1.90 -3.53 4.62
CA PHE A 36 -1.73 -4.76 3.89
C PHE A 36 -1.75 -5.94 4.86
N GLU A 37 -2.74 -6.80 4.72
CA GLU A 37 -2.92 -8.03 5.50
C GLU A 37 -2.95 -9.24 4.57
N PRO A 38 -2.69 -10.47 5.06
CA PRO A 38 -2.62 -11.67 4.22
C PRO A 38 -3.83 -11.88 3.28
N ARG A 39 -5.02 -11.45 3.70
CA ARG A 39 -6.27 -11.66 2.97
C ARG A 39 -7.10 -10.40 2.76
N SER A 40 -6.55 -9.23 3.11
CA SER A 40 -7.25 -7.97 3.01
C SER A 40 -6.32 -6.80 2.76
N VAL A 41 -6.85 -5.77 2.12
CA VAL A 41 -6.21 -4.46 2.04
C VAL A 41 -7.23 -3.45 2.53
N THR A 42 -6.87 -2.71 3.57
CA THR A 42 -7.67 -1.60 4.08
C THR A 42 -7.10 -0.29 3.56
N VAL A 43 -7.94 0.54 2.94
CA VAL A 43 -7.60 1.90 2.50
C VAL A 43 -8.40 2.87 3.36
N GLU A 44 -7.69 3.61 4.20
CA GLU A 44 -8.19 4.73 5.01
C GLU A 44 -7.60 6.04 4.47
N VAL A 45 -7.76 6.23 3.18
CA VAL A 45 -7.46 7.45 2.43
C VAL A 45 -8.71 7.72 1.61
N LYS A 46 -9.19 8.97 1.57
CA LYS A 46 -10.35 9.34 0.75
C LYS A 46 -10.15 8.86 -0.69
N TYR A 47 -11.12 8.14 -1.23
CA TYR A 47 -11.05 7.58 -2.57
C TYR A 47 -12.22 8.04 -3.44
N VAL A 48 -12.00 8.11 -4.74
CA VAL A 48 -12.99 8.54 -5.75
C VAL A 48 -13.47 7.40 -6.62
N TYR A 49 -12.66 6.35 -6.79
CA TYR A 49 -13.05 5.20 -7.59
C TYR A 49 -12.31 3.93 -7.15
N LYS A 50 -12.90 2.80 -7.53
CA LYS A 50 -12.28 1.47 -7.53
C LYS A 50 -12.49 0.82 -8.90
N LYS A 51 -11.46 0.16 -9.43
CA LYS A 51 -11.50 -0.48 -10.75
C LYS A 51 -10.74 -1.78 -10.75
N GLU A 52 -11.39 -2.85 -11.20
CA GLU A 52 -10.73 -4.12 -11.49
C GLU A 52 -10.37 -4.20 -12.97
N ILE A 53 -9.14 -4.64 -13.27
CA ILE A 53 -8.68 -4.93 -14.62
C ILE A 53 -8.07 -6.33 -14.61
N GLU A 54 -8.61 -7.22 -15.44
CA GLU A 54 -8.05 -8.54 -15.67
C GLU A 54 -7.26 -8.56 -16.99
N ASP A 55 -6.03 -9.07 -16.94
CA ASP A 55 -5.20 -9.34 -18.12
C ASP A 55 -4.55 -10.73 -18.00
N ARG A 56 -4.95 -11.63 -18.91
CA ARG A 56 -4.52 -13.03 -18.94
C ARG A 56 -4.73 -13.72 -17.58
N ASN A 57 -3.63 -14.02 -16.89
CA ASN A 57 -3.61 -14.73 -15.62
C ASN A 57 -3.49 -13.80 -14.41
N ARG A 58 -3.58 -12.48 -14.61
CA ARG A 58 -3.42 -11.45 -13.59
C ARG A 58 -4.67 -10.60 -13.46
N LYS A 59 -4.91 -10.14 -12.25
CA LYS A 59 -5.93 -9.14 -11.90
C LYS A 59 -5.26 -8.00 -11.16
N ASN A 60 -5.59 -6.78 -11.53
CA ASN A 60 -5.19 -5.57 -10.84
C ASN A 60 -6.44 -4.90 -10.28
N LEU A 61 -6.39 -4.57 -8.99
CA LEU A 61 -7.31 -3.63 -8.37
C LEU A 61 -6.64 -2.26 -8.33
N TYR A 62 -7.34 -1.24 -8.80
CA TYR A 62 -6.96 0.16 -8.65
C TYR A 62 -7.93 0.84 -7.69
N VAL A 63 -7.40 1.63 -6.76
CA VAL A 63 -8.15 2.53 -5.88
C VAL A 63 -7.57 3.93 -6.06
N GLY A 64 -8.35 4.82 -6.68
CA GLY A 64 -7.93 6.19 -6.93
C GLY A 64 -8.23 7.09 -5.73
N PHE A 65 -7.23 7.82 -5.26
CA PHE A 65 -7.36 8.74 -4.14
C PHE A 65 -8.05 10.04 -4.57
N GLN A 66 -8.85 10.61 -3.67
CA GLN A 66 -9.50 11.91 -3.89
C GLN A 66 -8.49 13.05 -3.87
N GLU A 67 -7.45 12.92 -3.04
CA GLU A 67 -6.34 13.86 -2.92
C GLU A 67 -5.02 13.10 -2.98
N PRO A 68 -3.93 13.75 -3.42
CA PRO A 68 -2.62 13.11 -3.44
C PRO A 68 -2.22 12.58 -2.06
N LEU A 69 -1.62 11.40 -1.98
CA LEU A 69 -1.08 10.85 -0.73
C LEU A 69 0.06 11.74 -0.23
N GLN A 70 -0.16 12.39 0.92
CA GLN A 70 0.73 13.40 1.45
C GLN A 70 1.84 12.79 2.30
N PRO A 71 3.10 13.24 2.13
CA PRO A 71 4.18 12.81 2.99
C PRO A 71 3.97 13.30 4.43
N LEU A 72 4.49 12.53 5.38
CA LEU A 72 4.80 13.04 6.71
C LEU A 72 6.08 13.90 6.63
N SER A 73 6.29 14.75 7.63
CA SER A 73 7.57 15.42 7.90
C SER A 73 8.29 14.73 9.07
N PRO A 74 8.84 13.51 8.90
CA PRO A 74 9.47 12.81 10.00
C PRO A 74 10.84 13.39 10.34
N PRO A 75 11.36 13.09 11.54
CA PRO A 75 12.70 13.52 11.94
C PRO A 75 13.82 12.84 11.14
N ARG A 76 13.53 11.76 10.40
CA ARG A 76 14.50 10.99 9.63
C ARG A 76 13.87 10.26 8.44
N VAL A 77 14.72 9.85 7.50
CA VAL A 77 14.39 8.94 6.40
C VAL A 77 15.32 7.72 6.48
N ASP A 78 14.72 6.53 6.60
CA ASP A 78 15.44 5.26 6.76
C ASP A 78 15.65 4.53 5.40
N ILE A 79 14.77 4.76 4.42
CA ILE A 79 14.75 4.02 3.14
C ILE A 79 14.65 5.02 1.98
N VAL A 80 15.57 4.92 1.01
CA VAL A 80 15.62 5.79 -0.19
C VAL A 80 15.50 4.99 -1.49
N GLY A 81 15.42 3.66 -1.40
CA GLY A 81 15.36 2.76 -2.55
C GLY A 81 14.76 1.42 -2.14
N ARG A 82 15.43 0.32 -2.54
CA ARG A 82 15.04 -1.05 -2.16
C ARG A 82 15.48 -1.39 -0.74
N ASN A 83 14.58 -1.91 0.09
CA ASN A 83 14.91 -2.43 1.41
C ASN A 83 13.89 -3.49 1.86
N TYR A 84 14.23 -4.25 2.90
CA TYR A 84 13.30 -5.15 3.57
C TYR A 84 12.76 -4.49 4.85
N VAL A 85 11.46 -4.64 5.07
CA VAL A 85 10.74 -4.17 6.25
C VAL A 85 9.96 -5.35 6.81
N GLY A 86 10.54 -6.02 7.81
CA GLY A 86 10.05 -7.33 8.24
C GLY A 86 10.13 -8.34 7.11
N ASN A 87 9.01 -8.99 6.79
CA ASN A 87 8.90 -9.96 5.69
C ASN A 87 8.50 -9.33 4.34
N PHE A 88 8.34 -8.01 4.29
CA PHE A 88 8.00 -7.28 3.07
C PHE A 88 9.27 -6.76 2.42
N GLU A 89 9.31 -6.78 1.10
CA GLU A 89 10.28 -6.01 0.34
C GLU A 89 9.60 -4.73 -0.16
N VAL A 90 10.24 -3.59 0.08
CA VAL A 90 9.75 -2.29 -0.38
C VAL A 90 10.75 -1.64 -1.31
N ILE A 91 10.26 -1.01 -2.38
CA ILE A 91 11.09 -0.32 -3.37
C ILE A 91 10.50 1.07 -3.57
N TYR A 92 11.24 2.09 -3.17
CA TYR A 92 10.93 3.47 -3.52
C TYR A 92 11.63 3.87 -4.81
N THR A 93 10.86 4.46 -5.74
CA THR A 93 11.35 5.03 -6.99
C THR A 93 10.72 6.41 -7.19
N ASN A 94 11.52 7.41 -7.53
CA ASN A 94 11.03 8.72 -7.95
C ASN A 94 11.45 8.96 -9.40
N LEU A 95 10.49 9.22 -10.28
CA LEU A 95 10.73 9.48 -11.71
C LEU A 95 10.59 10.97 -12.07
N ASP A 96 10.72 11.86 -11.10
CA ASP A 96 10.55 13.34 -11.19
C ASP A 96 9.11 13.81 -11.48
N PHE A 97 8.31 13.07 -12.24
CA PHE A 97 6.90 13.35 -12.49
C PHE A 97 5.95 12.59 -11.54
N GLU A 98 6.41 11.48 -10.95
CA GLU A 98 5.62 10.66 -10.03
C GLU A 98 6.53 9.86 -9.08
N ALA A 99 6.03 9.62 -7.88
CA ALA A 99 6.68 8.78 -6.88
C ALA A 99 5.96 7.43 -6.76
N TYR A 100 6.73 6.36 -6.63
CA TYR A 100 6.24 4.99 -6.54
C TYR A 100 6.81 4.33 -5.29
N LEU A 101 5.95 3.70 -4.51
CA LEU A 101 6.32 2.75 -3.47
C LEU A 101 5.74 1.40 -3.85
N THR A 102 6.60 0.50 -4.31
CA THR A 102 6.23 -0.89 -4.54
C THR A 102 6.40 -1.67 -3.25
N VAL A 103 5.36 -2.41 -2.85
CA VAL A 103 5.36 -3.33 -1.72
C VAL A 103 5.20 -4.74 -2.28
N ILE A 104 6.26 -5.54 -2.20
CA ILE A 104 6.22 -6.96 -2.55
C ILE A 104 5.88 -7.73 -1.27
N THR A 105 4.80 -8.50 -1.33
CA THR A 105 4.26 -9.21 -0.18
C THR A 105 4.92 -10.57 0.05
N PRO A 106 4.97 -11.05 1.29
CA PRO A 106 5.38 -12.42 1.57
C PRO A 106 4.34 -13.43 1.07
N ALA A 107 4.77 -14.68 0.86
CA ALA A 107 3.96 -15.76 0.30
C ALA A 107 2.67 -16.10 1.10
N SER A 108 2.53 -15.60 2.32
CA SER A 108 1.30 -15.71 3.12
C SER A 108 0.14 -14.88 2.57
N HIS A 109 0.40 -13.92 1.68
CA HIS A 109 -0.62 -13.04 1.10
C HIS A 109 -1.29 -13.64 -0.14
N LEU A 110 -2.55 -13.28 -0.38
CA LEU A 110 -3.33 -13.72 -1.54
C LEU A 110 -3.16 -12.84 -2.79
N TYR A 111 -2.36 -11.78 -2.67
CA TYR A 111 -1.93 -10.87 -3.72
C TYR A 111 -0.41 -10.78 -3.73
N ASP A 112 0.19 -10.49 -4.89
CA ASP A 112 1.62 -10.68 -5.15
C ASP A 112 2.44 -9.43 -4.82
N TYR A 113 1.90 -8.25 -5.14
CA TYR A 113 2.50 -6.96 -4.78
C TYR A 113 1.46 -5.84 -4.88
N ALA A 114 1.80 -4.69 -4.29
CA ALA A 114 1.07 -3.45 -4.45
C ALA A 114 2.02 -2.33 -4.90
N VAL A 115 1.49 -1.35 -5.63
CA VAL A 115 2.19 -0.12 -6.00
C VAL A 115 1.35 1.04 -5.52
N ILE A 116 1.94 1.88 -4.68
CA ILE A 116 1.35 3.13 -4.22
C ILE A 116 2.00 4.24 -5.02
N THR A 117 1.19 5.07 -5.68
CA THR A 117 1.60 6.35 -6.27
C THR A 117 1.08 7.50 -5.43
N THR A 118 1.33 8.75 -5.85
CA THR A 118 0.65 9.87 -5.20
C THR A 118 -0.86 9.85 -5.42
N GLN A 119 -1.36 9.28 -6.51
CA GLN A 119 -2.78 9.37 -6.89
C GLN A 119 -3.57 8.09 -6.68
N GLU A 120 -2.92 6.93 -6.59
CA GLU A 120 -3.63 5.67 -6.54
C GLU A 120 -2.85 4.57 -5.82
N LEU A 121 -3.61 3.58 -5.36
CA LEU A 121 -3.11 2.27 -4.99
C LEU A 121 -3.47 1.28 -6.09
N MET A 122 -2.48 0.54 -6.56
CA MET A 122 -2.68 -0.65 -7.38
C MET A 122 -2.28 -1.90 -6.58
N VAL A 123 -3.12 -2.93 -6.58
CA VAL A 123 -2.82 -4.25 -5.99
C VAL A 123 -2.92 -5.30 -7.08
N GLN A 124 -1.84 -6.05 -7.31
CA GLN A 124 -1.79 -7.11 -8.30
C GLN A 124 -1.94 -8.48 -7.63
N MET A 125 -2.77 -9.34 -8.24
CA MET A 125 -3.05 -10.69 -7.76
C MET A 125 -3.28 -11.67 -8.93
N PRO A 126 -3.34 -12.99 -8.67
CA PRO A 126 -3.76 -13.97 -9.67
C PRO A 126 -5.22 -13.75 -10.11
N ALA A 127 -5.51 -13.91 -11.40
CA ALA A 127 -6.84 -13.64 -11.97
C ALA A 127 -8.00 -14.41 -11.31
N LYS A 128 -7.71 -15.63 -10.83
CA LYS A 128 -8.72 -16.49 -10.17
C LYS A 128 -9.23 -15.95 -8.83
N ARG A 129 -8.57 -14.94 -8.24
CA ARG A 129 -8.98 -14.35 -6.96
C ARG A 129 -10.26 -13.56 -7.11
N LYS A 130 -11.15 -13.72 -6.13
CA LYS A 130 -12.35 -12.91 -6.00
C LYS A 130 -12.11 -11.79 -5.01
N LEU A 131 -12.66 -10.62 -5.31
CA LEU A 131 -12.61 -9.45 -4.46
C LEU A 131 -14.00 -9.18 -3.87
N TYR A 132 -14.04 -8.90 -2.58
CA TYR A 132 -15.23 -8.43 -1.88
C TYR A 132 -14.92 -7.10 -1.21
N TYR A 133 -15.87 -6.18 -1.27
CA TYR A 133 -15.69 -4.83 -0.77
C TYR A 133 -16.60 -4.61 0.42
N GLU A 134 -16.03 -4.08 1.50
CA GLU A 134 -16.75 -3.52 2.63
C GLU A 134 -16.47 -2.03 2.66
N GLU A 135 -17.51 -1.25 2.42
CA GLU A 135 -17.48 0.21 2.39
C GLU A 135 -18.15 0.70 3.67
N GLU A 136 -17.35 1.16 4.63
CA GLU A 136 -17.87 1.76 5.85
C GLU A 136 -18.18 3.25 5.61
N PRO A 137 -19.10 3.86 6.39
CA PRO A 137 -19.22 5.31 6.43
C PRO A 137 -17.85 5.94 6.76
N TYR A 138 -17.55 7.12 6.19
CA TYR A 138 -16.32 7.91 6.45
C TYR A 138 -15.02 7.41 5.79
N ASP A 139 -15.08 7.08 4.49
CA ASP A 139 -13.90 6.97 3.62
C ASP A 139 -12.96 5.78 3.91
N ARG A 140 -13.49 4.71 4.52
CA ARG A 140 -12.78 3.46 4.76
C ARG A 140 -13.27 2.37 3.80
N LEU A 141 -12.34 1.86 3.00
CA LEU A 141 -12.55 0.74 2.09
C LEU A 141 -11.76 -0.47 2.57
N VAL A 142 -12.43 -1.59 2.83
CA VAL A 142 -11.77 -2.88 3.05
C VAL A 142 -12.01 -3.77 1.84
N VAL A 143 -10.92 -4.28 1.27
CA VAL A 143 -10.93 -5.20 0.13
C VAL A 143 -10.50 -6.57 0.64
N TYR A 144 -11.39 -7.56 0.56
CA TYR A 144 -11.09 -8.95 0.93
C TYR A 144 -10.75 -9.78 -0.30
N PHE A 145 -9.70 -10.59 -0.19
CA PHE A 145 -9.20 -11.48 -1.24
C PHE A 145 -9.57 -12.94 -0.90
N VAL A 146 -10.16 -13.66 -1.87
CA VAL A 146 -10.58 -15.07 -1.73
C VAL A 146 -10.02 -15.91 -2.88
#